data_AF-A0A919ZQB0-F1
#
_entry.id   AF-A0A919ZQB0-F1
#
_cell.length_a   1.000
_cell.length_b   1.000
_cell.length_c   1.000
_cell.angle_alpha   90.00
_cell.angle_beta   90.00
_cell.angle_gamma   90.00
#
_symmetry.space_group_name_H-M   'P 1'
#
loop_
_entity.id
_entity.type
_entity.pdbx_description
1 polymer ?
#
loop_
_entity_poly.entity_id
_entity_poly.type
_entity_poly.pdbx_seq_one_letter_code
_entity_poly.pdbx_strand_id
1 'polypeptide(L)'
;MVEPIQGEAGVIVPEDDYFAKVSELCKKHNILLSMDEVQTGFGRTGRNFAHQLFGVKPDIMGCGKAAGGGILPVSLLLVVMKS
;
A
#
# COMPACT_ATOMS: atom_id res chain seq x y z
N MET A 1 -7.09 -4.37 -5.71
CA MET A 1 -6.40 -4.43 -4.41
C MET A 1 -5.06 -5.10 -4.64
N VAL A 2 -3.97 -4.53 -4.13
CA VAL A 2 -2.61 -5.08 -4.28
C VAL A 2 -1.79 -4.79 -3.02
N GLU A 3 -0.90 -5.69 -2.61
CA GLU A 3 0.16 -5.37 -1.64
C GLU A 3 1.28 -4.59 -2.37
N PRO A 4 1.88 -3.54 -1.76
CA PRO A 4 3.05 -2.87 -2.34
C PRO A 4 4.25 -3.80 -2.53
N ILE A 5 4.44 -4.75 -1.61
CA ILE A 5 5.41 -5.85 -1.69
C ILE A 5 4.65 -7.07 -1.19
N GLN A 6 4.56 -8.14 -1.98
CA GLN A 6 3.80 -9.31 -1.57
C GLN A 6 4.58 -10.07 -0.49
N GLY A 7 4.11 -9.99 0.74
CA GLY A 7 4.85 -10.54 1.88
C GLY A 7 4.78 -12.07 1.91
N GLU A 8 3.57 -12.61 2.07
CA GLU A 8 3.34 -14.05 2.25
C GLU A 8 3.62 -14.87 0.99
N ALA A 9 3.67 -14.24 -0.18
CA ALA A 9 4.05 -14.87 -1.45
C ALA A 9 5.57 -15.05 -1.61
N GLY A 10 6.38 -14.67 -0.61
CA GLY A 10 7.84 -14.80 -0.64
C GLY A 10 8.60 -13.49 -0.81
N VAL A 11 8.10 -12.39 -0.24
CA VAL A 11 8.72 -11.06 -0.29
C VAL A 11 9.02 -10.62 -1.73
N ILE A 12 7.98 -10.57 -2.56
CA ILE A 12 8.10 -10.21 -3.96
C ILE A 12 8.06 -8.69 -4.09
N VAL A 13 9.23 -8.11 -4.36
CA VAL A 13 9.37 -6.68 -4.70
C VAL A 13 9.05 -6.53 -6.19
N PRO A 14 8.07 -5.69 -6.57
CA PRO A 14 7.76 -5.46 -7.98
C PRO A 14 8.86 -4.63 -8.65
N GLU A 15 8.87 -4.62 -9.98
CA GLU A 15 9.72 -3.73 -10.77
C GLU A 15 9.40 -2.25 -10.48
N ASP A 16 10.41 -1.37 -10.59
CA ASP A 16 10.31 0.05 -10.20
C ASP A 16 9.15 0.81 -10.87
N ASP A 17 8.78 0.43 -12.10
CA ASP A 17 7.73 1.10 -12.86
C ASP A 17 6.35 0.42 -12.78
N TYR A 18 6.24 -0.71 -12.09
CA TYR A 18 5.01 -1.52 -12.03
C TYR A 18 3.82 -0.72 -11.51
N PHE A 19 3.97 -0.07 -10.34
CA PHE A 19 2.86 0.69 -9.76
C PHE A 19 2.56 1.99 -10.48
N ALA A 20 3.54 2.59 -11.17
CA ALA A 20 3.28 3.72 -12.04
C ALA A 20 2.30 3.31 -13.15
N LYS A 21 2.60 2.20 -13.85
CA LYS A 21 1.73 1.62 -14.89
C LYS A 21 0.35 1.23 -14.34
N VAL A 22 0.29 0.58 -13.18
CA VAL A 22 -0.98 0.20 -12.53
C VAL A 22 -1.80 1.45 -12.18
N SER A 23 -1.19 2.50 -11.64
CA SER A 23 -1.88 3.74 -11.29
C SER A 23 -2.48 4.42 -12.53
N GLU A 24 -1.74 4.47 -13.64
CA GLU A 24 -2.22 5.00 -14.91
C GLU A 24 -3.39 4.18 -15.47
N LEU A 25 -3.31 2.85 -15.42
CA LEU A 25 -4.39 1.96 -15.82
C LEU A 25 -5.64 2.18 -14.97
N CYS A 26 -5.50 2.25 -13.65
CA CYS A 26 -6.61 2.52 -12.74
C CYS A 26 -7.30 3.85 -13.08
N LYS A 27 -6.53 4.93 -13.29
CA LYS A 27 -7.06 6.24 -13.71
C LYS A 27 -7.79 6.17 -15.05
N LYS A 28 -7.18 5.54 -16.06
CA LYS A 28 -7.75 5.41 -17.41
C LYS A 28 -9.11 4.70 -17.40
N HIS A 29 -9.28 3.71 -16.53
CA HIS A 29 -10.47 2.88 -16.48
C HIS A 29 -11.45 3.26 -15.36
N ASN A 30 -11.23 4.39 -14.67
CA ASN A 30 -12.03 4.82 -13.52
C ASN A 30 -12.15 3.73 -12.43
N ILE A 31 -11.02 3.08 -12.13
CA ILE A 31 -10.90 2.03 -11.11
C ILE A 31 -10.17 2.62 -9.90
N LEU A 32 -10.67 2.35 -8.71
CA LEU A 32 -10.01 2.71 -7.46
C LEU A 32 -8.76 1.82 -7.23
N LEU A 33 -7.62 2.46 -6.97
CA LEU A 33 -6.41 1.77 -6.56
C LEU A 33 -6.39 1.64 -5.03
N SER A 34 -6.49 0.41 -4.55
CA SER A 34 -6.37 0.11 -3.12
C SER A 34 -5.08 -0.67 -2.84
N MET A 35 -4.27 -0.17 -1.91
CA MET A 35 -3.01 -0.79 -1.48
C MET A 35 -3.14 -1.40 -0.08
N ASP A 36 -2.76 -2.67 0.05
CA ASP A 36 -2.72 -3.37 1.33
C ASP A 36 -1.38 -3.13 2.01
N GLU A 37 -1.38 -2.23 2.98
CA GLU A 37 -0.20 -1.85 3.75
C GLU A 37 -0.20 -2.51 5.14
N VAL A 38 -0.99 -3.56 5.35
CA VAL A 38 -1.04 -4.29 6.63
C VAL A 38 0.36 -4.77 7.03
N GLN A 39 1.15 -5.29 6.09
CA GLN A 39 2.52 -5.74 6.35
C GLN A 39 3.59 -4.67 6.11
N THR A 40 3.42 -3.89 5.03
CA THR A 40 4.44 -2.98 4.53
C THR A 40 4.41 -1.59 5.17
N GLY A 41 3.32 -1.26 5.87
CA GLY A 41 3.14 0.01 6.56
C GLY A 41 3.97 0.12 7.85
N PHE A 42 3.88 1.30 8.47
CA PHE A 42 4.54 1.66 9.72
C PHE A 42 6.04 1.41 9.74
N GLY A 43 6.74 1.80 8.67
CA GLY A 43 8.21 1.81 8.65
C GLY A 43 8.87 0.51 8.19
N ARG A 44 8.12 -0.57 7.93
CA ARG A 44 8.66 -1.90 7.57
C ARG A 44 9.66 -1.85 6.40
N THR A 45 9.42 -0.96 5.44
CA THR A 45 10.18 -0.85 4.19
C THR A 45 11.15 0.33 4.16
N GLY A 46 11.36 1.02 5.29
CA GLY A 46 12.18 2.24 5.37
C GLY A 46 11.44 3.53 5.00
N ARG A 47 10.17 3.44 4.60
CA ARG A 47 9.21 4.54 4.51
C ARG A 47 8.04 4.28 5.47
N ASN A 48 7.34 5.34 5.87
CA ASN A 48 6.16 5.19 6.74
C ASN A 48 5.13 4.26 6.11
N PHE A 49 4.96 4.35 4.78
CA PHE A 49 4.13 3.46 3.99
C PHE A 49 4.83 3.14 2.66
N ALA A 50 4.75 1.89 2.20
CA ALA A 50 5.51 1.43 1.04
C ALA A 50 5.05 2.04 -0.29
N HIS A 51 3.81 2.50 -0.43
CA HIS A 51 3.38 3.24 -1.63
C HIS A 51 4.26 4.48 -1.91
N GLN A 52 4.89 5.04 -0.86
CA GLN A 52 5.82 6.17 -0.96
C GLN A 52 7.13 5.81 -1.66
N LEU A 53 7.54 4.54 -1.63
CA LEU A 53 8.71 4.06 -2.38
C LEU A 53 8.46 4.12 -3.89
N PHE A 54 7.22 3.87 -4.30
CA PHE A 54 6.83 3.79 -5.71
C PHE A 54 6.28 5.10 -6.26
N GLY A 55 6.22 6.17 -5.45
CA GLY A 55 5.71 7.48 -5.88
C GLY A 55 4.22 7.48 -6.26
N VAL A 56 3.45 6.48 -5.81
CA VAL A 56 2.03 6.31 -6.16
C VAL A 56 1.16 6.59 -4.96
N LYS A 57 0.13 7.43 -5.15
CA LYS A 57 -0.88 7.69 -4.13
C LYS A 57 -2.12 6.82 -4.37
N PRO A 58 -2.37 5.77 -3.56
CA PRO A 58 -3.58 4.96 -3.69
C PRO A 58 -4.82 5.77 -3.28
N ASP A 59 -6.01 5.30 -3.68
CA ASP A 59 -7.31 5.85 -3.27
C ASP A 59 -7.71 5.33 -1.88
N ILE A 60 -7.35 4.07 -1.58
CA ILE A 60 -7.67 3.39 -0.33
C ILE A 60 -6.40 2.69 0.20
N MET A 61 -6.21 2.69 1.51
CA MET A 61 -5.18 1.87 2.16
C MET A 61 -5.76 1.04 3.29
N GLY A 62 -5.44 -0.26 3.29
CA GLY A 62 -5.64 -1.16 4.43
C GLY A 62 -4.40 -1.18 5.31
N CYS A 63 -4.56 -1.10 6.63
CA CYS A 63 -3.45 -1.07 7.59
C CYS A 63 -3.80 -1.87 8.85
N GLY A 64 -2.78 -2.42 9.51
CA GLY A 64 -2.93 -3.28 10.69
C GLY A 64 -1.56 -3.65 11.26
N LYS A 65 -1.41 -4.86 11.78
CA LYS A 65 -0.15 -5.41 12.35
C LYS A 65 0.54 -4.40 13.27
N ALA A 66 1.58 -3.73 12.78
CA ALA A 66 2.36 -2.74 13.53
C ALA A 66 1.55 -1.52 13.98
N ALA A 67 0.37 -1.26 13.39
CA ALA A 67 -0.58 -0.23 13.83
C ALA A 67 -0.91 -0.30 15.32
N GLY A 68 -1.03 -1.51 15.85
CA GLY A 68 -1.36 -1.77 17.25
C GLY A 68 -0.17 -1.67 18.22
N GLY A 69 1.04 -1.42 17.70
CA GLY A 69 2.28 -1.40 18.48
C GLY A 69 2.62 -2.73 19.15
N GLY A 70 1.97 -3.83 18.78
CA GLY A 70 2.06 -5.12 19.49
C GLY A 70 1.33 -5.16 20.84
N ILE A 71 0.56 -4.11 21.17
CA ILE A 71 -0.13 -3.96 22.46
C ILE A 71 -1.64 -4.15 22.29
N LEU A 72 -2.23 -3.55 21.24
CA LEU A 72 -3.67 -3.60 20.99
C LEU A 72 -3.96 -4.20 19.61
N PRO A 73 -5.01 -5.03 19.45
CA PRO A 73 -5.47 -5.46 18.14
C PRO A 73 -6.17 -4.28 17.43
N VAL A 74 -5.51 -3.70 16.43
CA VAL A 74 -6.02 -2.54 15.67
C VAL A 74 -5.94 -2.81 14.17
N SER A 75 -6.99 -2.43 13.45
CA SER A 75 -7.05 -2.36 11.98
C SER A 75 -7.58 -0.99 11.55
N LEU A 76 -7.09 -0.51 10.42
CA LEU A 76 -7.39 0.82 9.88
C LEU A 76 -7.72 0.70 8.39
N LEU A 77 -8.77 1.39 7.96
CA LEU A 77 -9.08 1.63 6.56
C LEU A 77 -9.01 3.12 6.30
N LEU A 78 -8.14 3.54 5.40
CA LEU A 78 -7.90 4.95 5.08
C LEU A 78 -8.46 5.25 3.69
N VAL A 79 -9.33 6.26 3.59
CA VAL A 79 -9.73 6.86 2.32
C VAL A 79 -8.83 8.06 2.06
N VAL A 80 -8.07 8.02 0.97
CA VAL A 80 -7.02 8.98 0.69
C VAL A 80 -7.54 10.06 -0.26
N MET A 81 -7.60 11.30 0.21
CA MET A 81 -8.01 12.43 -0.63
C MET A 81 -6.90 12.78 -1.62
N LYS A 82 -7.19 12.75 -2.92
CA LYS A 82 -6.30 13.25 -3.98
C LYS A 82 -6.60 14.75 -4.19
N SER A 83 -5.57 15.58 -4.02
CA SER A 83 -5.59 17.02 -4.27
C SER A 83 -5.39 17.31 -5.75
#